data_AF-A0AAP3G9A0-F1
#
_entry.id   AF-A0AAP3G9A0-F1
#
_cell.length_a   1.000
_cell.length_b   1.000
_cell.length_c   1.000
_cell.angle_alpha   90.00
_cell.angle_beta   90.00
_cell.angle_gamma   90.00
#
_symmetry.space_group_name_H-M   'P 1'
#
loop_
_entity.id
_entity.type
_entity.pdbx_description
1 polymer ?
#
loop_
_entity_poly.entity_id
_entity_poly.type
_entity_poly.pdbx_seq_one_letter_code
_entity_poly.pdbx_strand_id
1 'polypeptide(L)'
;MRFVFFNSLQKQICDRVILTSISWYDLNGDNRVFGKNITIDGKAYKLRLLTCGYDQRTNLTGGYPQDNEWDRYILNDESIRGLPRPESSDRDHTLNSTDKYSKHNQFWNWFGVLSLGQDTYVKVNTSRAARGYGAAPDRSGVPYESFISYVGWRPVLEVLNQSPTLVLMSPTDNQTLTENATLNIQGTASDTDKDNVVTIKYRIKQRHDKGYCFRCIGWQQSYFFCKSLLFQNKRLYDGTTDITGSDLAENIDHILTIWIGLFHLELSLR
;
A
#
# COMPACT_ATOMS: atom_id res chain seq x y z
N MET A 1 -12.54 -19.89 -2.98
CA MET A 1 -12.03 -18.55 -3.30
C MET A 1 -10.72 -18.38 -2.56
N ARG A 2 -9.67 -17.93 -3.23
CA ARG A 2 -8.35 -17.68 -2.65
C ARG A 2 -7.83 -16.33 -3.13
N PHE A 3 -7.08 -15.64 -2.28
CA PHE A 3 -6.27 -14.50 -2.70
C PHE A 3 -4.82 -14.92 -2.93
N VAL A 4 -4.26 -14.47 -4.05
CA VAL A 4 -2.85 -14.65 -4.42
C VAL A 4 -2.09 -13.42 -3.97
N PHE A 5 -1.10 -13.59 -3.09
CA PHE A 5 -0.38 -12.47 -2.46
C PHE A 5 0.92 -12.13 -3.19
N PHE A 6 1.08 -10.86 -3.54
CA PHE A 6 2.25 -10.28 -4.18
C PHE A 6 3.01 -9.43 -3.16
N ASN A 7 3.92 -10.06 -2.42
CA ASN A 7 4.66 -9.44 -1.30
C ASN A 7 5.34 -8.11 -1.65
N SER A 8 6.04 -8.05 -2.78
CA SER A 8 6.75 -6.85 -3.24
C SER A 8 5.83 -5.68 -3.59
N LEU A 9 4.56 -5.97 -3.85
CA LEU A 9 3.56 -4.99 -4.31
C LEU A 9 2.51 -4.71 -3.25
N GLN A 10 2.61 -5.36 -2.08
CA GLN A 10 1.62 -5.25 -1.00
C GLN A 10 0.18 -5.45 -1.50
N LYS A 11 -0.02 -6.39 -2.43
CA LYS A 11 -1.27 -6.57 -3.18
C LYS A 11 -1.74 -8.01 -3.15
N GLN A 12 -3.04 -8.21 -3.11
CA GLN A 12 -3.69 -9.50 -3.19
C GLN A 12 -4.73 -9.50 -4.31
N ILE A 13 -4.73 -10.53 -5.15
CA ILE A 13 -5.68 -10.67 -6.25
C ILE A 13 -6.50 -11.93 -6.05
N CYS A 14 -7.82 -11.81 -6.15
CA CYS A 14 -8.69 -12.99 -6.07
C CYS A 14 -8.47 -13.91 -7.27
N ASP A 15 -8.37 -15.20 -6.98
CA ASP A 15 -8.12 -16.26 -7.95
C ASP A 15 -9.29 -16.52 -8.90
N ARG A 16 -10.45 -15.86 -8.67
CA ARG A 16 -11.66 -16.00 -9.48
C ARG A 16 -12.57 -14.77 -9.40
N VAL A 17 -13.52 -14.69 -10.33
CA VAL A 17 -14.70 -13.83 -10.19
C VAL A 17 -15.58 -14.39 -9.05
N ILE A 18 -16.03 -13.52 -8.15
CA ILE A 18 -16.79 -13.92 -6.94
C ILE A 18 -18.26 -13.55 -7.00
N LEU A 19 -18.62 -12.66 -7.92
CA LEU A 19 -19.98 -12.20 -8.14
C LEU A 19 -20.15 -11.88 -9.62
N THR A 20 -21.03 -12.60 -10.31
CA THR A 20 -21.47 -12.29 -11.68
C THR A 20 -22.80 -11.57 -11.68
N SER A 21 -23.31 -11.18 -12.86
CA SER A 21 -24.56 -10.43 -12.99
C SER A 21 -24.54 -9.13 -12.19
N ILE A 22 -23.39 -8.45 -12.19
CA ILE A 22 -23.19 -7.14 -11.57
C ILE A 22 -22.64 -6.20 -12.64
N SER A 23 -23.20 -4.99 -12.73
CA SER A 23 -22.74 -4.01 -13.70
C SER A 23 -21.47 -3.29 -13.21
N TRP A 24 -20.70 -2.75 -14.14
CA TRP A 24 -19.59 -1.87 -13.76
C TRP A 24 -20.10 -0.61 -13.07
N TYR A 25 -21.28 -0.12 -13.48
CA TYR A 25 -21.97 1.02 -12.88
C TYR A 25 -22.23 0.81 -11.39
N ASP A 26 -22.79 -0.34 -11.00
CA ASP A 26 -23.06 -0.65 -9.59
C ASP A 26 -21.77 -0.73 -8.77
N LEU A 27 -20.74 -1.41 -9.31
CA LEU A 27 -19.43 -1.48 -8.68
C LEU A 27 -18.83 -0.08 -8.50
N ASN A 28 -18.98 0.79 -9.49
CA ASN A 28 -18.48 2.15 -9.43
C ASN A 28 -19.26 3.01 -8.42
N GLY A 29 -20.59 2.85 -8.38
CA GLY A 29 -21.46 3.52 -7.40
C GLY A 29 -21.10 3.17 -5.95
N ASP A 30 -20.62 1.95 -5.71
CA ASP A 30 -20.09 1.53 -4.40
C ASP A 30 -18.56 1.72 -4.26
N ASN A 31 -17.92 2.52 -5.13
CA ASN A 31 -16.49 2.82 -5.15
C ASN A 31 -15.55 1.60 -5.32
N ARG A 32 -16.04 0.46 -5.80
CA ARG A 32 -15.25 -0.78 -5.93
C ARG A 32 -14.44 -0.88 -7.22
N VAL A 33 -14.58 0.06 -8.14
CA VAL A 33 -13.79 0.09 -9.37
C VAL A 33 -12.38 0.61 -9.10
N PHE A 34 -12.30 1.84 -8.58
CA PHE A 34 -11.03 2.56 -8.42
C PHE A 34 -10.48 2.49 -7.00
N GLY A 35 -11.32 2.22 -5.99
CA GLY A 35 -10.88 2.10 -4.61
C GLY A 35 -11.99 2.35 -3.59
N LYS A 36 -12.27 1.33 -2.78
CA LYS A 36 -13.07 1.42 -1.56
C LYS A 36 -12.19 1.03 -0.38
N ASN A 37 -12.06 1.92 0.61
CA ASN A 37 -11.38 1.56 1.84
C ASN A 37 -12.25 0.58 2.62
N ILE A 38 -11.67 -0.58 2.95
CA ILE A 38 -12.31 -1.62 3.74
C ILE A 38 -11.35 -2.10 4.83
N THR A 39 -11.89 -2.73 5.87
CA THR A 39 -11.11 -3.40 6.90
C THR A 39 -11.46 -4.89 6.89
N ILE A 40 -10.45 -5.74 6.83
CA ILE A 40 -10.59 -7.20 6.92
C ILE A 40 -9.68 -7.63 8.06
N ASP A 41 -10.22 -8.29 9.08
CA ASP A 41 -9.48 -8.79 10.24
C ASP A 41 -8.58 -7.73 10.91
N GLY A 42 -9.09 -6.50 11.03
CA GLY A 42 -8.38 -5.36 11.64
C GLY A 42 -7.33 -4.69 10.74
N LYS A 43 -7.08 -5.21 9.53
CA LYS A 43 -6.16 -4.61 8.56
C LYS A 43 -6.90 -3.81 7.50
N ALA A 44 -6.42 -2.59 7.24
CA ALA A 44 -6.98 -1.70 6.23
C ALA A 44 -6.49 -2.05 4.82
N TYR A 45 -7.42 -2.05 3.87
CA TYR A 45 -7.16 -2.31 2.46
C TYR A 45 -7.91 -1.34 1.56
N LYS A 46 -7.35 -1.08 0.39
CA LYS A 46 -8.07 -0.49 -0.75
C LYS A 46 -8.57 -1.62 -1.65
N LEU A 47 -9.88 -1.78 -1.72
CA LEU A 47 -10.57 -2.74 -2.58
C LEU A 47 -10.85 -2.14 -3.96
N ARG A 48 -10.43 -2.80 -5.03
CA ARG A 48 -10.64 -2.32 -6.40
C ARG A 48 -10.70 -3.44 -7.46
N LEU A 49 -10.88 -3.08 -8.72
CA LEU A 49 -10.70 -3.96 -9.89
C LEU A 49 -9.25 -3.97 -10.37
N LEU A 50 -8.87 -4.92 -11.22
CA LEU A 50 -7.60 -4.90 -11.96
C LEU A 50 -7.64 -3.87 -13.10
N THR A 51 -6.50 -3.31 -13.47
CA THR A 51 -6.36 -2.76 -14.83
C THR A 51 -6.24 -3.92 -15.83
N CYS A 52 -7.00 -3.81 -16.91
CA CYS A 52 -7.16 -4.82 -17.96
C CYS A 52 -6.64 -4.35 -19.32
N GLY A 53 -6.25 -3.08 -19.43
CA GLY A 53 -5.83 -2.47 -20.69
C GLY A 53 -7.01 -2.05 -21.57
N TYR A 54 -6.95 -0.80 -22.03
CA TYR A 54 -8.01 -0.17 -22.83
C TYR A 54 -8.01 -0.64 -24.28
N ASP A 55 -6.87 -1.11 -24.82
CA ASP A 55 -6.74 -1.66 -26.18
C ASP A 55 -6.10 -3.05 -26.20
N GLN A 56 -6.16 -3.76 -27.32
CA GLN A 56 -5.60 -5.09 -27.51
C GLN A 56 -4.19 -5.00 -28.10
N ARG A 57 -3.28 -5.88 -27.67
CA ARG A 57 -2.02 -6.11 -28.37
C ARG A 57 -2.21 -6.97 -29.61
N THR A 58 -1.29 -6.82 -30.56
CA THR A 58 -1.24 -7.69 -31.74
C THR A 58 -1.14 -9.17 -31.33
N ASN A 59 -1.69 -10.05 -32.17
CA ASN A 59 -1.66 -11.51 -31.98
C ASN A 59 -2.22 -12.00 -30.63
N LEU A 60 -3.18 -11.28 -30.04
CA LEU A 60 -3.87 -11.70 -28.80
C LEU A 60 -2.89 -11.96 -27.64
N THR A 61 -1.81 -11.19 -27.60
CA THR A 61 -0.76 -11.35 -26.57
C THR A 61 -1.11 -10.66 -25.25
N GLY A 62 -2.15 -9.81 -25.24
CA GLY A 62 -2.67 -9.12 -24.07
C GLY A 62 -3.30 -7.78 -24.42
N GLY A 63 -3.20 -6.79 -23.53
CA GLY A 63 -3.74 -5.44 -23.69
C GLY A 63 -2.70 -4.32 -23.62
N TYR A 64 -3.08 -3.13 -24.09
CA TYR A 64 -2.37 -1.87 -23.90
C TYR A 64 -3.04 -1.02 -22.80
N PRO A 65 -2.28 -0.33 -21.95
CA PRO A 65 -0.80 -0.32 -21.91
C PRO A 65 -0.23 -1.68 -21.45
N GLN A 66 1.02 -1.98 -21.81
CA GLN A 66 1.64 -3.29 -21.57
C GLN A 66 1.83 -3.60 -20.08
N ASP A 67 1.85 -2.58 -19.24
CA ASP A 67 1.99 -2.68 -17.79
C ASP A 67 0.65 -2.82 -17.06
N ASN A 68 -0.44 -3.15 -17.77
CA ASN A 68 -1.72 -3.49 -17.16
C ASN A 68 -1.61 -4.73 -16.24
N GLU A 69 -2.41 -4.74 -15.19
CA GLU A 69 -2.29 -5.71 -14.11
C GLU A 69 -2.76 -7.11 -14.49
N TRP A 70 -3.73 -7.24 -15.40
CA TRP A 70 -4.13 -8.54 -15.93
C TRP A 70 -2.95 -9.24 -16.59
N ASP A 71 -2.24 -8.55 -17.46
CA ASP A 71 -1.11 -9.14 -18.19
C ASP A 71 0.07 -9.41 -17.25
N ARG A 72 0.39 -8.47 -16.37
CA ARG A 72 1.50 -8.63 -15.42
C ARG A 72 1.29 -9.79 -14.47
N TYR A 73 0.09 -9.96 -13.92
CA TYR A 73 -0.16 -10.86 -12.79
C TYR A 73 -0.95 -12.11 -13.16
N ILE A 74 -1.99 -12.00 -13.99
CA ILE A 74 -2.80 -13.14 -14.40
C ILE A 74 -2.05 -13.92 -15.48
N LEU A 75 -1.69 -13.26 -16.60
CA LEU A 75 -0.90 -13.90 -17.67
C LEU A 75 0.56 -14.15 -17.26
N ASN A 76 1.00 -13.49 -16.19
CA ASN A 76 2.34 -13.59 -15.64
C ASN A 76 3.42 -13.21 -16.66
N ASP A 77 3.21 -12.12 -17.41
CA ASP A 77 4.19 -11.59 -18.38
C ASP A 77 5.52 -11.21 -17.69
N GLU A 78 5.49 -10.88 -16.39
CA GLU A 78 6.67 -10.54 -15.60
C GLU A 78 7.52 -11.74 -15.15
N SER A 79 7.09 -12.97 -15.43
CA SER A 79 7.81 -14.19 -15.03
C SER A 79 7.93 -14.34 -13.51
N ILE A 80 6.91 -13.92 -12.77
CA ILE A 80 6.84 -14.04 -11.31
C ILE A 80 6.94 -15.52 -10.95
N ARG A 81 7.99 -15.85 -10.19
CA ARG A 81 8.30 -17.22 -9.77
C ARG A 81 7.14 -17.82 -8.99
N GLY A 82 6.72 -19.02 -9.39
CA GLY A 82 5.67 -19.78 -8.71
C GLY A 82 4.24 -19.50 -9.20
N LEU A 83 4.03 -18.54 -10.11
CA LEU A 83 2.76 -18.36 -10.79
C LEU A 83 2.72 -19.10 -12.14
N PRO A 84 1.61 -19.77 -12.48
CA PRO A 84 1.49 -20.41 -13.79
C PRO A 84 1.44 -19.37 -14.91
N ARG A 85 1.83 -19.79 -16.11
CA ARG A 85 1.66 -19.03 -17.35
C ARG A 85 0.63 -19.74 -18.24
N PRO A 86 -0.14 -19.02 -19.07
CA PRO A 86 -1.02 -19.64 -20.05
C PRO A 86 -0.21 -20.53 -21.00
N GLU A 87 -0.69 -21.75 -21.20
CA GLU A 87 -0.20 -22.66 -22.22
C GLU A 87 -0.74 -22.22 -23.61
N SER A 88 -0.33 -22.89 -24.68
CA SER A 88 -0.81 -22.55 -26.03
C SER A 88 -2.32 -22.74 -26.19
N SER A 89 -2.88 -23.77 -25.53
CA SER A 89 -4.32 -24.04 -25.51
C SER A 89 -5.10 -22.88 -24.89
N ASP A 90 -4.61 -22.34 -23.77
CA ASP A 90 -5.21 -21.20 -23.08
C ASP A 90 -5.28 -19.90 -23.92
N ARG A 91 -4.72 -19.90 -25.13
CA ARG A 91 -4.66 -18.78 -26.08
C ARG A 91 -5.38 -19.06 -27.40
N ASP A 92 -5.94 -20.26 -27.60
CA ASP A 92 -6.43 -20.71 -28.91
C ASP A 92 -7.90 -20.39 -29.21
N HIS A 93 -8.64 -19.86 -28.22
CA HIS A 93 -10.06 -19.48 -28.30
C HIS A 93 -11.02 -20.63 -28.62
N THR A 94 -10.63 -21.88 -28.38
CA THR A 94 -11.49 -23.05 -28.65
C THR A 94 -12.34 -23.49 -27.46
N LEU A 95 -12.24 -22.79 -26.31
CA LEU A 95 -13.01 -22.94 -25.06
C LEU A 95 -13.44 -24.39 -24.77
N ASN A 96 -12.47 -25.26 -24.58
CA ASN A 96 -12.69 -26.71 -24.44
C ASN A 96 -12.16 -27.29 -23.12
N SER A 97 -12.21 -28.61 -22.96
CA SER A 97 -11.75 -29.29 -21.74
C SER A 97 -10.27 -29.05 -21.44
N THR A 98 -9.42 -28.90 -22.45
CA THR A 98 -7.98 -28.61 -22.29
C THR A 98 -7.79 -27.29 -21.55
N ASP A 99 -8.55 -26.25 -21.92
CA ASP A 99 -8.51 -24.94 -21.26
C ASP A 99 -9.09 -25.01 -19.86
N LYS A 100 -10.23 -25.71 -19.71
CA LYS A 100 -10.91 -25.86 -18.42
C LYS A 100 -9.98 -26.51 -17.39
N TYR A 101 -9.24 -27.54 -17.79
CA TYR A 101 -8.36 -28.31 -16.91
C TYR A 101 -6.89 -27.87 -16.97
N SER A 102 -6.55 -26.82 -17.71
CA SER A 102 -5.18 -26.31 -17.76
C SER A 102 -4.72 -25.81 -16.40
N LYS A 103 -3.41 -25.88 -16.13
CA LYS A 103 -2.82 -25.40 -14.87
C LYS A 103 -3.12 -23.91 -14.66
N HIS A 104 -3.13 -23.14 -15.73
CA HIS A 104 -3.38 -21.71 -15.67
C HIS A 104 -4.84 -21.41 -15.30
N ASN A 105 -5.82 -22.08 -15.92
CA ASN A 105 -7.22 -21.88 -15.58
C ASN A 105 -7.57 -22.44 -14.19
N GLN A 106 -7.04 -23.61 -13.81
CA GLN A 106 -7.24 -24.14 -12.47
C GLN A 106 -6.76 -23.18 -11.37
N PHE A 107 -5.77 -22.34 -11.68
CA PHE A 107 -5.27 -21.29 -10.79
C PHE A 107 -6.10 -20.01 -10.87
N TRP A 108 -6.38 -19.49 -12.08
CA TRP A 108 -6.97 -18.14 -12.25
C TRP A 108 -8.45 -18.10 -12.63
N ASN A 109 -9.11 -19.23 -12.88
CA ASN A 109 -10.54 -19.36 -13.12
C ASN A 109 -11.09 -18.32 -14.12
N TRP A 110 -10.54 -18.30 -15.34
CA TRP A 110 -10.97 -17.38 -16.42
C TRP A 110 -11.86 -18.06 -17.46
N PHE A 111 -11.87 -19.40 -17.52
CA PHE A 111 -12.63 -20.20 -18.46
C PHE A 111 -14.14 -19.89 -18.37
N GLY A 112 -14.72 -19.36 -19.44
CA GLY A 112 -16.15 -19.05 -19.54
C GLY A 112 -16.63 -17.89 -18.67
N VAL A 113 -15.73 -17.09 -18.07
CA VAL A 113 -16.09 -15.92 -17.27
C VAL A 113 -15.19 -14.73 -17.55
N LEU A 114 -15.80 -13.57 -17.77
CA LEU A 114 -15.12 -12.28 -17.91
C LEU A 114 -14.95 -11.62 -16.55
N SER A 115 -13.72 -11.15 -16.28
CA SER A 115 -13.44 -10.27 -15.15
C SER A 115 -13.52 -8.81 -15.59
N LEU A 116 -14.38 -8.01 -14.95
CA LEU A 116 -14.45 -6.56 -15.18
C LEU A 116 -13.16 -5.86 -14.74
N GLY A 117 -12.70 -4.92 -15.56
CA GLY A 117 -11.54 -4.07 -15.28
C GLY A 117 -11.89 -2.60 -15.02
N GLN A 118 -10.86 -1.82 -14.70
CA GLN A 118 -10.96 -0.36 -14.51
C GLN A 118 -11.11 0.41 -15.82
N ASP A 119 -10.47 -0.07 -16.89
CA ASP A 119 -10.23 0.71 -18.10
C ASP A 119 -11.49 0.90 -18.96
N THR A 120 -11.61 2.08 -19.57
CA THR A 120 -12.59 2.33 -20.64
C THR A 120 -12.16 1.59 -21.90
N TYR A 121 -13.09 0.87 -22.55
CA TYR A 121 -12.79 0.11 -23.76
C TYR A 121 -12.58 1.05 -24.96
N VAL A 122 -11.47 0.92 -25.68
CA VAL A 122 -11.10 1.88 -26.74
C VAL A 122 -12.14 2.02 -27.84
N LYS A 123 -12.82 0.93 -28.23
CA LYS A 123 -13.73 0.95 -29.38
C LYS A 123 -15.08 1.57 -29.03
N VAL A 124 -15.46 1.56 -27.74
CA VAL A 124 -16.78 1.99 -27.26
C VAL A 124 -16.61 2.59 -25.85
N ASN A 125 -16.72 3.92 -25.73
CA ASN A 125 -16.52 4.64 -24.47
C ASN A 125 -17.56 4.31 -23.38
N THR A 126 -18.74 3.84 -23.76
CA THR A 126 -19.77 3.29 -22.86
C THR A 126 -19.50 1.84 -22.46
N SER A 127 -18.36 1.27 -22.86
CA SER A 127 -17.93 -0.05 -22.45
C SER A 127 -16.66 -0.01 -21.61
N ARG A 128 -16.44 -1.08 -20.85
CA ARG A 128 -15.29 -1.28 -19.98
C ARG A 128 -14.53 -2.50 -20.43
N ALA A 129 -13.22 -2.44 -20.32
CA ALA A 129 -12.37 -3.57 -20.65
C ALA A 129 -12.64 -4.70 -19.64
N ALA A 130 -12.89 -5.88 -20.16
CA ALA A 130 -13.00 -7.11 -19.39
C ALA A 130 -12.11 -8.18 -20.03
N ARG A 131 -11.63 -9.14 -19.22
CA ARG A 131 -10.65 -10.14 -19.67
C ARG A 131 -11.05 -11.57 -19.28
N GLY A 132 -10.56 -12.56 -20.02
CA GLY A 132 -10.85 -13.98 -19.84
C GLY A 132 -11.96 -14.48 -20.76
N TYR A 133 -12.80 -15.40 -20.29
CA TYR A 133 -13.84 -16.09 -21.06
C TYR A 133 -13.30 -17.09 -22.09
N GLY A 134 -12.96 -16.65 -23.30
CA GLY A 134 -12.63 -17.53 -24.43
C GLY A 134 -11.17 -18.01 -24.42
N ALA A 135 -10.29 -17.14 -23.94
CA ALA A 135 -8.87 -17.42 -23.75
C ALA A 135 -8.34 -16.56 -22.58
N ALA A 136 -7.25 -16.97 -21.95
CA ALA A 136 -6.63 -16.21 -20.87
C ALA A 136 -6.31 -14.74 -21.24
N PRO A 137 -5.71 -14.44 -22.41
CA PRO A 137 -5.42 -13.06 -22.80
C PRO A 137 -6.62 -12.33 -23.42
N ASP A 138 -7.74 -13.02 -23.62
CA ASP A 138 -8.89 -12.49 -24.35
C ASP A 138 -9.43 -11.21 -23.70
N ARG A 139 -10.01 -10.35 -24.54
CA ARG A 139 -10.45 -9.02 -24.16
C ARG A 139 -11.78 -8.71 -24.81
N SER A 140 -12.73 -8.30 -23.97
CA SER A 140 -14.06 -7.87 -24.37
C SER A 140 -14.36 -6.46 -23.89
N GLY A 141 -15.21 -5.76 -24.64
CA GLY A 141 -15.86 -4.54 -24.18
C GLY A 141 -17.21 -4.89 -23.57
N VAL A 142 -17.43 -4.55 -22.31
CA VAL A 142 -18.71 -4.78 -21.62
C VAL A 142 -19.38 -3.43 -21.37
N PRO A 143 -20.63 -3.19 -21.83
CA PRO A 143 -21.35 -1.94 -21.54
C PRO A 143 -21.46 -1.70 -20.03
N TYR A 144 -21.20 -0.47 -19.58
CA TYR A 144 -20.99 -0.22 -18.14
C TYR A 144 -22.24 -0.45 -17.27
N GLU A 145 -23.45 -0.36 -17.83
CA GLU A 145 -24.73 -0.56 -17.13
C GLU A 145 -25.29 -2.00 -17.24
N SER A 146 -24.64 -2.87 -18.01
CA SER A 146 -25.20 -4.19 -18.32
C SER A 146 -24.98 -5.21 -17.20
N PHE A 147 -26.00 -6.04 -16.98
CA PHE A 147 -25.98 -7.21 -16.08
C PHE A 147 -25.84 -8.47 -16.92
N ILE A 148 -24.62 -9.03 -16.99
CA ILE A 148 -24.32 -10.19 -17.84
C ILE A 148 -23.91 -11.37 -16.94
N SER A 149 -24.52 -12.53 -17.14
CA SER A 149 -24.36 -13.71 -16.26
C SER A 149 -22.95 -14.30 -16.22
N TYR A 150 -22.19 -14.12 -17.28
CA TYR A 150 -20.79 -14.56 -17.41
C TYR A 150 -19.78 -13.42 -17.26
N VAL A 151 -20.20 -12.24 -16.80
CA VAL A 151 -19.31 -11.11 -16.48
C VAL A 151 -19.42 -10.83 -15.00
N GLY A 152 -18.29 -10.56 -14.34
CA GLY A 152 -18.35 -10.26 -12.92
C GLY A 152 -17.11 -9.63 -12.29
N TRP A 153 -17.25 -9.50 -10.98
CA TRP A 153 -16.30 -8.85 -10.09
C TRP A 153 -15.21 -9.82 -9.62
N ARG A 154 -13.96 -9.52 -9.97
CA ARG A 154 -12.74 -10.12 -9.39
C ARG A 154 -12.04 -9.07 -8.51
N PRO A 155 -12.09 -9.18 -7.17
CA PRO A 155 -11.52 -8.17 -6.30
C PRO A 155 -9.99 -8.21 -6.24
N VAL A 156 -9.42 -7.02 -6.11
CA VAL A 156 -8.02 -6.76 -5.74
C VAL A 156 -8.02 -6.04 -4.40
N LEU A 157 -7.18 -6.48 -3.48
CA LEU A 157 -6.89 -5.79 -2.22
C LEU A 157 -5.48 -5.23 -2.28
N GLU A 158 -5.35 -3.92 -2.17
CA GLU A 158 -4.07 -3.28 -1.90
C GLU A 158 -3.98 -3.02 -0.40
N VAL A 159 -2.91 -3.47 0.23
CA VAL A 159 -2.63 -3.11 1.63
C VAL A 159 -2.37 -1.61 1.64
N LEU A 160 -3.12 -0.89 2.48
CA LEU A 160 -2.85 0.52 2.71
C LEU A 160 -1.64 0.64 3.62
N ASN A 161 -0.77 1.60 3.32
CA ASN A 161 0.33 1.94 4.21
C ASN A 161 -0.25 2.26 5.61
N GLN A 162 0.28 1.55 6.59
CA GLN A 162 -0.04 1.78 7.99
C GLN A 162 0.76 2.96 8.53
N SER A 163 0.23 3.51 9.61
CA SER A 163 0.93 4.55 10.35
C SER A 163 2.12 3.93 11.07
N PRO A 164 3.32 4.53 11.00
CA PRO A 164 4.45 4.03 11.76
C PRO A 164 4.17 4.18 13.27
N THR A 165 4.68 3.25 14.07
CA THR A 165 4.53 3.21 15.52
C THR A 165 5.76 3.82 16.19
N LEU A 166 5.54 4.66 17.19
CA LEU A 166 6.58 5.24 18.05
C LEU A 166 6.26 4.94 19.51
N VAL A 167 7.20 4.31 20.21
CA VAL A 167 7.13 4.05 21.64
C VAL A 167 8.31 4.75 22.29
N LEU A 168 8.03 5.66 23.21
CA LEU A 168 9.06 6.36 23.96
C LEU A 168 9.30 5.66 25.30
N MET A 169 10.57 5.42 25.63
CA MET A 169 11.00 4.82 26.89
C MET A 169 11.59 5.84 27.87
N SER A 170 12.15 6.94 27.36
CA SER A 170 12.59 8.11 28.14
C SER A 170 12.72 9.32 27.21
N PRO A 171 12.58 10.55 27.71
CA PRO A 171 12.25 10.90 29.10
C PRO A 171 10.81 10.53 29.46
N THR A 172 10.52 10.44 30.76
CA THR A 172 9.13 10.40 31.23
C THR A 172 8.51 11.79 31.15
N ASP A 173 7.19 11.87 31.16
CA ASP A 173 6.51 13.16 31.22
C ASP A 173 6.88 13.92 32.50
N ASN A 174 6.95 15.25 32.42
CA ASN A 174 7.36 16.17 33.48
C ASN A 174 8.80 15.96 33.99
N GLN A 175 9.72 15.56 33.12
CA GLN A 175 11.14 15.44 33.45
C GLN A 175 11.74 16.80 33.80
N THR A 176 12.32 16.92 35.00
CA THR A 176 13.05 18.12 35.40
C THR A 176 14.46 18.16 34.80
N LEU A 177 14.86 19.31 34.26
CA LEU A 177 16.19 19.60 33.75
C LEU A 177 17.03 20.27 34.83
N THR A 178 18.08 19.58 35.30
CA THR A 178 19.03 20.13 36.28
C THR A 178 20.37 20.39 35.62
N GLU A 179 21.06 21.45 36.03
CA GLU A 179 22.36 21.84 35.45
C GLU A 179 23.35 20.67 35.37
N ASN A 180 23.98 20.51 34.21
CA ASN A 180 24.86 19.40 33.81
C ASN A 180 24.20 18.01 33.72
N ALA A 181 22.88 17.90 33.84
CA ALA A 181 22.19 16.63 33.62
C ALA A 181 22.05 16.31 32.14
N THR A 182 21.95 15.02 31.84
CA THR A 182 21.70 14.53 30.49
C THR A 182 20.23 14.16 30.33
N LEU A 183 19.57 14.74 29.33
CA LEU A 183 18.25 14.33 28.86
C LEU A 183 18.41 13.22 27.82
N ASN A 184 17.97 12.00 28.17
CA ASN A 184 18.00 10.86 27.27
C ASN A 184 16.65 10.68 26.56
N ILE A 185 16.62 10.92 25.26
CA ILE A 185 15.48 10.67 24.37
C ILE A 185 15.69 9.29 23.74
N GLN A 186 14.98 8.29 24.23
CA GLN A 186 15.13 6.89 23.82
C GLN A 186 13.80 6.21 23.63
N GLY A 187 13.74 5.28 22.68
CA GLY A 187 12.50 4.60 22.32
C GLY A 187 12.69 3.60 21.21
N THR A 188 11.57 3.06 20.74
CA THR A 188 11.51 2.24 19.53
C THR A 188 10.58 2.85 18.52
N ALA A 189 10.95 2.75 17.25
CA ALA A 189 10.15 3.20 16.12
C ALA A 189 10.04 2.06 15.10
N SER A 190 8.84 1.79 14.58
CA SER A 190 8.62 0.70 13.62
C SER A 190 7.63 1.13 12.55
N ASP A 191 7.86 0.68 11.32
CA ASP A 191 6.89 0.74 10.24
C ASP A 191 6.74 -0.68 9.68
N THR A 192 5.51 -1.17 9.62
CA THR A 192 5.22 -2.52 9.13
C THR A 192 5.16 -2.59 7.60
N ASP A 193 5.13 -1.43 6.94
CA ASP A 193 5.13 -1.35 5.49
C ASP A 193 6.53 -1.57 4.93
N LYS A 194 6.58 -2.32 3.83
CA LYS A 194 7.83 -2.67 3.20
C LYS A 194 8.45 -1.44 2.55
N ASP A 195 9.76 -1.28 2.72
CA ASP A 195 10.58 -0.22 2.09
C ASP A 195 10.23 1.22 2.55
N ASN A 196 9.39 1.39 3.58
CA ASN A 196 9.19 2.67 4.24
C ASN A 196 10.41 3.03 5.10
N VAL A 197 10.90 4.27 4.93
CA VAL A 197 11.98 4.81 5.76
C VAL A 197 11.37 5.51 6.98
N VAL A 198 11.69 5.01 8.16
CA VAL A 198 11.32 5.64 9.43
C VAL A 198 12.26 6.81 9.71
N THR A 199 11.73 8.03 9.74
CA THR A 199 12.51 9.23 10.14
C THR A 199 11.97 9.74 11.47
N ILE A 200 12.86 9.93 12.44
CA ILE A 200 12.52 10.46 13.76
C ILE A 200 13.04 11.89 13.87
N LYS A 201 12.16 12.82 14.24
CA LYS A 201 12.52 14.21 14.49
C LYS A 201 12.16 14.58 15.90
N TYR A 202 12.85 15.54 16.48
CA TYR A 202 12.46 16.10 17.78
C TYR A 202 12.63 17.61 17.79
N ARG A 203 11.87 18.27 18.65
CA ARG A 203 11.90 19.72 18.83
C ARG A 203 11.56 20.04 20.28
N ILE A 204 12.22 21.04 20.81
CA ILE A 204 11.89 21.63 22.11
C ILE A 204 11.35 23.03 21.83
N LYS A 205 10.09 23.28 22.20
CA LYS A 205 9.43 24.57 21.90
C LYS A 205 9.78 25.62 22.96
N GLN A 206 10.44 26.69 22.52
CA GLN A 206 10.26 28.06 23.02
C GLN A 206 10.12 29.00 21.81
N ARG A 207 8.91 29.10 21.25
CA ARG A 207 8.53 30.15 20.26
C ARG A 207 9.35 30.34 18.96
N HIS A 208 10.33 29.50 18.58
CA HIS A 208 10.93 29.52 17.23
C HIS A 208 11.29 28.12 16.66
N ASP A 209 11.25 28.02 15.33
CA ASP A 209 10.93 26.82 14.52
C ASP A 209 12.10 25.91 14.12
N LYS A 210 13.13 25.72 14.95
CA LYS A 210 14.24 24.82 14.60
C LYS A 210 14.02 23.41 15.17
N GLY A 211 13.51 22.51 14.32
CA GLY A 211 13.46 21.07 14.61
C GLY A 211 14.77 20.39 14.23
N TYR A 212 15.27 19.49 15.09
CA TYR A 212 16.49 18.72 14.85
C TYR A 212 16.12 17.29 14.43
N CYS A 213 16.87 16.73 13.48
CA CYS A 213 16.52 15.49 12.79
C CYS A 213 17.52 14.38 13.11
N PHE A 214 17.02 13.19 13.45
CA PHE A 214 17.80 11.96 13.34
C PHE A 214 17.30 11.15 12.16
N ARG A 215 18.23 10.80 11.27
CA ARG A 215 17.94 9.85 10.19
C ARG A 215 18.45 8.48 10.63
N CYS A 216 17.54 7.63 11.12
CA CYS A 216 17.81 6.21 11.20
C CYS A 216 17.40 5.58 9.87
N ILE A 217 18.36 5.10 9.08
CA ILE A 217 18.09 4.31 7.87
C ILE A 217 18.34 2.87 8.24
N GLY A 218 17.35 2.01 8.11
CA GLY A 218 17.59 0.58 8.17
C GLY A 218 16.55 -0.21 7.39
N TRP A 219 16.74 -1.51 7.38
CA TRP A 219 15.94 -2.50 6.63
C TRP A 219 15.18 -3.44 7.58
N GLN A 220 14.89 -2.99 8.80
CA GLN A 220 14.34 -3.81 9.89
C GLN A 220 12.96 -3.33 10.37
N GLN A 221 12.17 -4.28 10.89
CA GLN A 221 10.78 -4.07 11.31
C GLN A 221 10.64 -3.17 12.55
N SER A 222 11.72 -2.89 13.27
CA SER A 222 11.75 -1.99 14.44
C SER A 222 13.15 -1.43 14.66
N TYR A 223 13.25 -0.17 15.06
CA TYR A 223 14.49 0.57 15.30
C TYR A 223 14.52 1.09 16.72
N PHE A 224 15.56 0.75 17.47
CA PHE A 224 15.88 1.44 18.71
C PHE A 224 16.60 2.75 18.39
N PHE A 225 16.14 3.85 18.99
CA PHE A 225 16.83 5.14 18.93
C PHE A 225 17.21 5.58 20.34
N CYS A 226 18.34 6.25 20.45
CA CYS A 226 18.80 6.85 21.69
C CYS A 226 19.55 8.15 21.37
N LYS A 227 19.17 9.23 22.03
CA LYS A 227 19.84 10.51 21.98
C LYS A 227 20.06 11.07 23.37
N SER A 228 21.30 11.45 23.65
CA SER A 228 21.66 12.16 24.87
C SER A 228 21.89 13.64 24.57
N LEU A 229 21.25 14.50 25.35
CA LEU A 229 21.38 15.96 25.28
C LEU A 229 21.84 16.49 26.63
N LEU A 230 22.89 17.31 26.66
CA LEU A 230 23.40 17.91 27.89
C LEU A 230 22.62 19.19 28.19
N PHE A 231 22.03 19.31 29.37
CA PHE A 231 21.47 20.57 29.85
C PHE A 231 22.55 21.35 30.59
N GLN A 232 22.90 22.52 30.09
CA GLN A 232 23.89 23.40 30.70
C GLN A 232 23.58 24.85 30.35
N ASN A 233 23.84 25.79 31.25
CA ASN A 233 23.63 27.22 31.04
C ASN A 233 22.23 27.52 30.45
N LYS A 234 21.18 26.88 31.00
CA LYS A 234 19.77 27.02 30.57
C LYS A 234 19.47 26.55 29.14
N ARG A 235 20.35 25.76 28.53
CA ARG A 235 20.24 25.31 27.14
C ARG A 235 20.51 23.82 27.02
N LEU A 236 20.00 23.22 25.95
CA LEU A 236 20.30 21.83 25.61
C LEU A 236 21.31 21.76 24.48
N TYR A 237 22.27 20.85 24.63
CA TYR A 237 23.36 20.64 23.69
C TYR A 237 23.38 19.21 23.18
N ASP A 238 23.56 19.09 21.87
CA ASP A 238 23.95 17.86 21.21
C ASP A 238 25.47 17.89 20.97
N GLY A 239 26.22 17.23 21.86
CA GLY A 239 27.67 17.40 21.93
C GLY A 239 28.00 18.87 22.23
N THR A 240 28.54 19.58 21.23
CA THR A 240 28.85 21.02 21.33
C THR A 240 27.81 21.91 20.64
N THR A 241 26.80 21.33 19.98
CA THR A 241 25.80 22.08 19.20
C THR A 241 24.65 22.50 20.10
N ASP A 242 24.40 23.81 20.23
CA ASP A 242 23.19 24.33 20.87
C ASP A 242 21.96 23.98 20.02
N ILE A 243 21.04 23.23 20.61
CA ILE A 243 19.78 22.82 19.97
C ILE A 243 18.58 23.65 20.40
N THR A 244 18.73 24.47 21.44
CA THR A 244 17.67 25.34 21.96
C THR A 244 17.72 26.72 21.32
N GLY A 245 18.91 27.25 21.04
CA GLY A 245 19.14 28.54 20.41
C GLY A 245 18.83 29.77 21.28
N SER A 246 18.05 29.59 22.34
CA SER A 246 17.75 30.57 23.39
C SER A 246 17.62 29.90 24.75
N ASP A 247 17.70 30.69 25.82
CA ASP A 247 17.63 30.19 27.19
C ASP A 247 16.23 29.66 27.52
N LEU A 248 16.15 28.41 27.95
CA LEU A 248 14.96 27.82 28.53
C LEU A 248 14.64 28.56 29.84
N ALA A 249 13.46 29.18 29.87
CA ALA A 249 13.00 29.93 31.03
C ALA A 249 12.75 28.96 32.19
N GLU A 250 13.15 29.39 33.38
CA GLU A 250 13.04 28.59 34.59
C GLU A 250 11.58 28.55 35.08
N ASN A 251 11.22 27.44 35.73
CA ASN A 251 9.91 27.23 36.38
C ASN A 251 8.70 27.28 35.43
N ILE A 252 8.91 27.15 34.12
CA ILE A 252 7.86 26.97 33.13
C ILE A 252 8.05 25.64 32.40
N ASP A 253 6.94 25.07 31.93
CA ASP A 253 6.99 23.83 31.16
C ASP A 253 7.42 24.13 29.70
N HIS A 254 8.36 23.32 29.20
CA HIS A 254 8.79 23.29 27.81
C HIS A 254 8.30 22.00 27.16
N ILE A 255 7.93 22.05 25.88
CA ILE A 255 7.37 20.86 25.20
C ILE A 255 8.43 20.23 24.31
N LEU A 256 8.75 18.96 24.60
CA LEU A 256 9.46 18.07 23.69
C LEU A 256 8.45 17.38 22.76
N THR A 257 8.45 17.75 21.48
CA THR A 257 7.69 17.04 20.45
C THR A 257 8.63 16.06 19.74
N ILE A 258 8.21 14.80 19.54
CA ILE A 258 8.95 13.77 18.78
C ILE A 258 8.05 13.26 17.65
N TRP A 259 8.52 13.32 16.41
CA TRP A 259 7.77 12.87 15.22
C TRP A 259 8.30 11.58 14.64
N ILE A 260 7.40 10.83 14.02
CA ILE A 260 7.66 9.71 13.12
C ILE A 260 6.77 9.87 11.86
N GLY A 261 7.35 10.20 10.71
CA GLY A 261 6.56 10.58 9.53
C GLY A 261 5.62 11.77 9.83
N LEU A 262 4.30 11.55 9.74
CA LEU A 262 3.26 12.54 10.09
C LEU A 262 2.75 12.41 11.54
N PHE A 263 3.15 11.37 12.27
CA PHE A 263 2.72 11.11 13.65
C PHE A 263 3.68 11.76 14.65
N HIS A 264 3.20 12.07 15.87
CA HIS A 264 4.04 12.63 16.92
C HIS A 264 3.57 12.30 18.34
N LEU A 265 4.50 12.44 19.29
CA LEU A 265 4.29 12.43 20.73
C LEU A 265 4.76 13.76 21.31
N GLU A 266 4.10 14.26 22.35
CA GLU A 266 4.52 15.44 23.11
C GLU A 266 4.72 15.09 24.58
N LEU A 267 5.74 15.67 25.20
CA LEU A 267 6.03 15.56 26.62
C LEU A 267 6.40 16.92 27.20
N SER A 268 6.10 17.12 28.48
CA SER A 268 6.52 18.28 29.25
C SER A 268 7.90 18.07 29.87
N LEU A 269 8.76 19.08 29.77
CA LEU A 269 10.05 19.22 30.44
C LEU A 269 9.99 20.43 31.37
N ARG A 270 10.58 20.36 32.55
CA ARG A 270 10.50 21.44 33.55
C ARG A 270 11.85 21.91 34.06
#